data_AF-A0A920EK00-F1
#
_entry.id   AF-A0A920EK00-F1
#
_cell.length_a   1.000
_cell.length_b   1.000
_cell.length_c   1.000
_cell.angle_alpha   90.00
_cell.angle_beta   90.00
_cell.angle_gamma   90.00
#
_symmetry.space_group_name_H-M   'P 1'
#
loop_
_entity.id
_entity.type
_entity.pdbx_description
1 polymer ?
#
loop_
_entity_poly.entity_id
_entity_poly.type
_entity_poly.pdbx_seq_one_letter_code
_entity_poly.pdbx_strand_id
1 'polypeptide(L)'
;MRNGYLHQAIREIGGAYGGGASQDSDSGAFRFFSYRDPRLSETLNDFDEAIAWIKSKPATEQMIEEAILGVVSSLDKPKSPSGEAKEAFFLELNGRNEQTVNEFRNRVLKVCSKDIDRVAKQVFDL
;
A
#
# COMPACT_ATOMS: atom_id res chain seq x y z
N MET A 1 6.26 2.40 -3.05
CA MET A 1 7.09 2.70 -1.85
C MET A 1 7.60 1.45 -1.13
N ARG A 2 6.76 0.51 -0.68
CA ARG A 2 7.22 -0.70 0.08
C ARG A 2 8.36 -1.46 -0.62
N ASN A 3 8.10 -1.98 -1.82
CA ASN A 3 9.09 -2.77 -2.56
C ASN A 3 10.10 -1.91 -3.34
N GLY A 4 9.73 -0.67 -3.66
CA GLY A 4 10.56 0.22 -4.49
C GLY A 4 11.59 1.05 -3.73
N TYR A 5 11.47 1.17 -2.40
CA TYR A 5 12.38 1.99 -1.59
C TYR A 5 12.51 1.44 -0.16
N LEU A 6 11.40 1.39 0.58
CA LEU A 6 11.40 1.19 2.04
C LEU A 6 11.97 -0.17 2.47
N HIS A 7 11.71 -1.24 1.71
CA HIS A 7 12.26 -2.56 2.03
C HIS A 7 13.79 -2.55 2.00
N GLN A 8 14.39 -1.95 0.97
CA GLN A 8 15.83 -1.86 0.84
C GLN A 8 16.42 -0.93 1.91
N ALA A 9 15.89 0.29 2.04
CA ALA A 9 16.41 1.28 2.98
C ALA A 9 16.32 0.80 4.45
N ILE A 10 15.15 0.34 4.87
CA ILE A 10 14.88 0.05 6.29
C ILE A 10 15.35 -1.34 6.70
N ARG A 11 15.13 -2.35 5.86
CA ARG A 11 15.45 -3.75 6.21
C ARG A 11 16.82 -4.18 5.71
N GLU A 12 17.11 -4.02 4.43
CA GLU A 12 18.35 -4.56 3.84
C GLU A 12 19.58 -3.76 4.27
N ILE A 13 19.47 -2.43 4.26
CA ILE A 13 20.55 -1.51 4.66
C ILE A 13 20.45 -1.20 6.15
N GLY A 14 19.24 -0.85 6.62
CA GLY A 14 19.00 -0.40 7.98
C GLY A 14 19.00 -1.50 9.06
N GLY A 15 18.89 -2.76 8.68
CA GLY A 15 18.93 -3.91 9.60
C GLY A 15 17.64 -4.17 10.38
N ALA A 16 16.54 -3.47 10.08
CA ALA A 16 15.25 -3.79 10.69
C ALA A 16 14.71 -5.15 10.20
N TYR A 17 13.92 -5.85 11.02
CA TYR A 17 13.27 -7.08 10.56
C TYR A 17 12.21 -6.83 9.48
N GLY A 18 11.51 -5.69 9.56
CA GLY A 18 10.54 -5.28 8.56
C GLY A 18 10.36 -3.77 8.52
N GLY A 19 9.95 -3.29 7.34
CA GLY A 19 9.61 -1.89 7.12
C GLY A 19 8.69 -1.76 5.92
N GLY A 20 7.91 -0.68 5.88
CA GLY A 20 7.01 -0.44 4.78
C GLY A 20 6.05 0.71 4.98
N ALA A 21 5.07 0.75 4.09
CA ALA A 21 3.97 1.70 4.12
C ALA A 21 2.66 0.95 3.90
N SER A 22 1.58 1.50 4.44
CA SER A 22 0.22 1.00 4.24
C SER A 22 -0.77 2.15 4.29
N GLN A 23 -1.87 1.99 3.57
CA GLN A 23 -3.01 2.90 3.64
C GLN A 23 -4.17 2.17 4.31
N ASP A 24 -4.90 2.89 5.14
CA ASP A 24 -6.08 2.42 5.86
C ASP A 24 -7.33 3.10 5.30
N SER A 25 -8.22 2.32 4.68
CA SER A 25 -9.40 2.86 3.99
C SER A 25 -10.52 3.30 4.93
N ASP A 26 -10.48 2.88 6.18
CA ASP A 26 -11.51 3.24 7.16
C ASP A 26 -11.20 4.60 7.80
N SER A 27 -9.93 4.84 8.15
CA SER A 27 -9.47 6.12 8.69
C SER A 27 -9.01 7.12 7.63
N GLY A 28 -8.75 6.67 6.40
CA GLY A 28 -8.14 7.48 5.35
C GLY A 28 -6.64 7.77 5.58
N ALA A 29 -6.02 7.16 6.59
CA ALA A 29 -4.64 7.43 6.94
C ALA A 29 -3.64 6.67 6.05
N PHE A 30 -2.59 7.36 5.63
CA PHE A 30 -1.38 6.74 5.08
C PHE A 30 -0.32 6.68 6.19
N ARG A 31 0.25 5.49 6.43
CA ARG A 31 1.24 5.29 7.49
C ARG A 31 2.49 4.61 6.99
N PHE A 32 3.63 5.06 7.52
CA PHE A 32 4.89 4.34 7.47
C PHE A 32 5.09 3.55 8.75
N PHE A 33 5.86 2.47 8.68
CA PHE A 33 6.22 1.68 9.86
C PHE A 33 7.56 0.98 9.68
N SER A 34 8.22 0.73 10.79
CA SER A 34 9.29 -0.26 10.92
C SER A 34 8.97 -1.22 12.06
N TYR A 35 9.59 -2.40 12.04
CA TYR A 35 9.32 -3.47 12.99
C TYR A 35 10.61 -4.19 13.37
N ARG A 36 10.88 -4.26 14.69
CA ARG A 36 12.14 -4.71 15.28
C ARG A 36 13.34 -4.00 14.61
N ASP A 37 13.28 -2.69 14.65
CA ASP A 37 14.24 -1.80 14.03
C ASP A 37 15.29 -1.35 15.06
N PRO A 38 16.59 -1.51 14.79
CA PRO A 38 17.64 -1.03 15.67
C PRO A 38 17.86 0.50 15.56
N ARG A 39 17.29 1.15 14.55
CA ARG A 39 17.45 2.59 14.29
C ARG A 39 16.19 3.36 14.69
N LEU A 40 16.35 4.66 14.98
CA LEU A 40 15.23 5.53 15.35
C LEU A 40 15.14 6.72 14.38
N SER A 41 16.00 7.72 14.56
CA SER A 41 15.98 8.94 13.77
C SER A 41 16.30 8.67 12.30
N GLU A 42 17.20 7.74 12.02
CA GLU A 42 17.56 7.35 10.65
C GLU A 42 16.39 6.72 9.91
N THR A 43 15.55 5.95 10.59
CA THR A 43 14.33 5.38 9.99
C THR A 43 13.29 6.46 9.70
N LEU A 44 13.19 7.50 10.53
CA LEU A 44 12.34 8.66 10.22
C LEU A 44 12.85 9.39 8.97
N ASN A 45 14.16 9.58 8.85
CA ASN A 45 14.76 10.15 7.64
C ASN A 45 14.48 9.28 6.40
N ASP A 46 14.56 7.95 6.53
CA ASP A 46 14.22 7.03 5.43
C ASP A 46 12.74 7.17 4.98
N PHE A 47 11.83 7.55 5.88
CA PHE A 47 10.44 7.85 5.51
C PHE A 47 10.33 9.15 4.70
N ASP A 48 11.03 10.21 5.12
CA ASP A 48 11.07 11.48 4.39
C ASP A 48 11.69 11.29 2.99
N GLU A 49 12.77 10.53 2.90
CA GLU A 49 13.41 10.19 1.63
C GLU A 49 12.53 9.30 0.74
N ALA A 50 11.70 8.42 1.31
CA ALA A 50 10.73 7.65 0.54
C ALA A 50 9.65 8.56 -0.10
N ILE A 51 9.27 9.64 0.59
CA ILE A 51 8.37 10.68 0.04
C ILE A 51 9.08 11.45 -1.07
N ALA A 52 10.33 11.85 -0.88
CA ALA A 52 11.12 12.51 -1.92
C ALA A 52 11.30 11.61 -3.16
N TRP A 53 11.52 10.32 -2.95
CA TRP A 53 11.66 9.32 -4.01
C TRP A 53 10.40 9.18 -4.85
N ILE A 54 9.22 9.05 -4.22
CA ILE A 54 7.96 8.88 -4.98
C ILE A 54 7.60 10.14 -5.78
N LYS A 55 8.02 11.34 -5.32
CA LYS A 55 7.79 12.61 -6.02
C LYS A 55 8.78 12.86 -7.17
N SER A 56 10.02 12.40 -7.04
CA SER A 56 11.09 12.68 -8.00
C SER A 56 11.23 11.62 -9.11
N LYS A 57 10.80 10.39 -8.85
CA LYS A 57 10.92 9.27 -9.81
C LYS A 57 9.54 8.86 -10.33
N PRO A 58 9.23 9.12 -11.62
CA PRO A 58 7.99 8.65 -12.23
C PRO A 58 7.85 7.13 -12.09
N ALA A 59 6.65 6.67 -11.72
CA ALA A 59 6.36 5.25 -11.65
C ALA A 59 6.37 4.65 -13.05
N THR A 60 7.23 3.64 -13.25
CA THR A 60 7.27 2.89 -14.52
C THR A 60 6.05 1.99 -14.66
N GLU A 61 5.67 1.64 -15.88
CA GLU A 61 4.56 0.73 -16.14
C GLU A 61 4.73 -0.61 -15.42
N GLN A 62 5.94 -1.19 -15.47
CA GLN A 62 6.26 -2.42 -14.75
C GLN A 62 6.04 -2.30 -13.23
N MET A 63 6.46 -1.20 -12.60
CA MET A 63 6.26 -0.99 -11.17
C MET A 63 4.77 -0.90 -10.81
N ILE A 64 3.97 -0.29 -11.68
CA ILE A 64 2.52 -0.17 -11.51
C ILE A 64 1.86 -1.54 -11.68
N GLU A 65 2.25 -2.30 -12.71
CA GLU A 65 1.74 -3.64 -12.96
C GLU A 65 2.04 -4.59 -11.78
N GLU A 66 3.28 -4.61 -11.29
CA GLU A 66 3.67 -5.41 -10.11
C GLU A 66 2.89 -4.99 -8.85
N ALA A 67 2.63 -3.70 -8.67
CA ALA A 67 1.82 -3.21 -7.56
C ALA A 67 0.34 -3.64 -7.68
N ILE A 68 -0.24 -3.57 -8.88
CA ILE A 68 -1.60 -4.04 -9.17
C ILE A 68 -1.69 -5.54 -8.86
N LEU A 69 -0.74 -6.35 -9.33
CA LEU A 69 -0.69 -7.78 -9.05
C LEU A 69 -0.62 -8.05 -7.54
N GLY A 70 0.17 -7.29 -6.79
CA GLY A 70 0.25 -7.42 -5.33
C GLY A 70 -1.08 -7.13 -4.62
N VAL A 71 -1.80 -6.10 -5.06
CA VAL A 71 -3.13 -5.76 -4.49
C VAL A 71 -4.16 -6.82 -4.88
N VAL A 72 -4.25 -7.20 -6.15
CA VAL A 72 -5.22 -8.20 -6.63
C VAL A 72 -4.96 -9.57 -6.01
N SER A 73 -3.71 -9.98 -5.87
CA SER A 73 -3.35 -11.23 -5.18
C SER A 73 -3.81 -11.24 -3.72
N SER A 74 -3.81 -10.09 -3.05
CA SER A 74 -4.30 -9.97 -1.68
C SER A 74 -5.84 -10.03 -1.61
N LEU A 75 -6.52 -9.42 -2.59
CA LEU A 75 -7.98 -9.46 -2.70
C LEU A 75 -8.49 -10.88 -3.00
N ASP A 76 -7.81 -11.59 -3.90
CA ASP A 76 -8.24 -12.89 -4.42
C ASP A 76 -7.71 -14.09 -3.61
N LYS A 77 -7.11 -13.82 -2.46
CA LYS A 77 -6.55 -14.86 -1.63
C LYS A 77 -7.66 -15.81 -1.17
N PRO A 78 -7.55 -17.14 -1.42
CA PRO A 78 -8.56 -18.09 -1.01
C PRO A 78 -8.67 -18.12 0.51
N LYS A 79 -9.92 -18.20 1.00
CA LYS A 79 -10.24 -18.24 2.43
C LYS A 79 -10.99 -19.54 2.73
N SER A 80 -11.08 -19.90 4.01
CA SER A 80 -11.94 -21.01 4.41
C SER A 80 -13.42 -20.63 4.16
N PRO A 81 -14.33 -21.60 3.96
CA PRO A 81 -15.75 -21.30 3.79
C PRO A 81 -16.33 -20.44 4.93
N SER A 82 -15.91 -20.70 6.17
CA SER A 82 -16.28 -19.89 7.33
C SER A 82 -15.68 -18.48 7.32
N GLY A 83 -14.48 -18.32 6.77
CA GLY A 83 -13.82 -17.03 6.62
C GLY A 83 -14.51 -16.15 5.57
N GLU A 84 -14.87 -16.73 4.43
CA GLU A 84 -15.62 -16.04 3.37
C GLU A 84 -17.00 -15.59 3.86
N ALA A 85 -17.76 -16.49 4.51
CA ALA A 85 -19.08 -16.14 5.05
C ALA A 85 -19.01 -15.02 6.08
N LYS A 86 -18.03 -15.06 6.99
CA LYS A 86 -17.81 -14.03 8.00
C LYS A 86 -17.46 -12.68 7.36
N GLU A 87 -16.54 -12.69 6.39
CA GLU A 87 -16.13 -11.47 5.70
C GLU A 87 -17.27 -10.85 4.89
N ALA A 88 -18.00 -11.65 4.10
CA ALA A 88 -19.14 -11.19 3.33
C ALA A 88 -20.19 -10.51 4.22
N PHE A 89 -20.51 -11.12 5.36
CA PHE A 89 -21.43 -10.54 6.35
C PHE A 89 -20.95 -9.19 6.88
N PHE A 90 -19.67 -9.06 7.27
CA PHE A 90 -19.14 -7.79 7.78
C PHE A 90 -19.05 -6.72 6.68
N LEU A 91 -18.70 -7.11 5.46
CA LEU A 91 -18.66 -6.22 4.32
C LEU A 91 -20.05 -5.66 4.01
N GLU A 92 -21.07 -6.51 3.95
CA GLU A 92 -22.47 -6.10 3.73
C GLU A 92 -22.98 -5.18 4.85
N LEU A 93 -22.69 -5.51 6.11
CA LEU A 93 -23.05 -4.68 7.26
C LEU A 93 -22.44 -3.26 7.19
N ASN A 94 -21.28 -3.11 6.55
CA ASN A 94 -20.61 -1.83 6.34
C ASN A 94 -20.88 -1.21 4.96
N GLY A 95 -21.90 -1.69 4.23
CA GLY A 95 -22.27 -1.16 2.91
C GLY A 95 -21.28 -1.48 1.79
N ARG A 96 -20.36 -2.43 2.00
CA ARG A 96 -19.33 -2.86 1.04
C ARG A 96 -19.72 -4.19 0.39
N ASN A 97 -20.89 -4.25 -0.22
CA ASN A 97 -21.38 -5.46 -0.88
C ASN A 97 -20.47 -5.92 -2.05
N GLU A 98 -20.80 -7.07 -2.64
CA GLU A 98 -20.06 -7.66 -3.77
C GLU A 98 -19.84 -6.67 -4.93
N GLN A 99 -20.85 -5.85 -5.25
CA GLN A 99 -20.71 -4.81 -6.27
C GLN A 99 -19.60 -3.81 -5.91
N THR A 100 -19.56 -3.33 -4.67
CA THR A 100 -18.54 -2.38 -4.19
C THR A 100 -17.14 -2.99 -4.25
N VAL A 101 -17.00 -4.27 -3.90
CA VAL A 101 -15.74 -5.01 -3.99
C VAL A 101 -15.27 -5.13 -5.44
N ASN A 102 -16.17 -5.51 -6.35
CA ASN A 102 -15.87 -5.62 -7.78
C ASN A 102 -15.54 -4.27 -8.42
N GLU A 103 -16.24 -3.20 -8.03
CA GLU A 103 -15.92 -1.84 -8.45
C GLU A 103 -14.54 -1.40 -7.97
N PHE A 104 -14.20 -1.68 -6.70
CA PHE A 104 -12.86 -1.39 -6.18
C PHE A 104 -11.78 -2.13 -6.96
N ARG A 105 -11.95 -3.43 -7.18
CA ARG A 105 -11.04 -4.25 -8.00
C ARG A 105 -10.85 -3.66 -9.39
N ASN A 106 -11.94 -3.29 -10.07
CA ASN A 106 -11.90 -2.70 -11.40
C ASN A 106 -11.20 -1.33 -11.43
N ARG A 107 -11.30 -0.54 -10.35
CA ARG A 107 -10.52 0.71 -10.21
C ARG A 107 -9.03 0.43 -10.03
N VAL A 108 -8.67 -0.57 -9.21
CA VAL A 108 -7.26 -0.99 -9.02
C VAL A 108 -6.63 -1.40 -10.35
N LEU A 109 -7.32 -2.20 -11.16
CA LEU A 109 -6.83 -2.66 -12.47
C LEU A 109 -6.60 -1.53 -13.49
N LYS A 110 -7.20 -0.35 -13.27
CA LYS A 110 -7.10 0.82 -14.16
C LYS A 110 -6.10 1.87 -13.67
N VAL A 111 -5.44 1.65 -12.53
CA VAL A 111 -4.46 2.59 -11.98
C VAL A 111 -3.35 2.83 -12.99
N CYS A 112 -3.02 4.10 -13.20
CA CYS A 112 -1.94 4.51 -14.09
C CYS A 112 -0.95 5.45 -13.40
N SER A 113 0.15 5.78 -14.08
CA SER A 113 1.21 6.63 -13.52
C SER A 113 0.68 7.99 -13.05
N LYS A 114 -0.29 8.57 -13.77
CA LYS A 114 -0.95 9.84 -13.39
C LYS A 114 -1.68 9.76 -12.05
N ASP A 115 -2.24 8.61 -11.70
CA ASP A 115 -2.91 8.41 -10.40
C ASP A 115 -1.90 8.40 -9.27
N ILE A 116 -0.73 7.79 -9.48
CA ILE A 116 0.36 7.77 -8.51
C ILE A 116 0.85 9.19 -8.25
N ASP A 117 1.13 9.96 -9.31
CA ASP A 117 1.57 11.35 -9.20
C ASP A 117 0.54 12.23 -8.48
N ARG A 118 -0.75 12.06 -8.83
CA ARG A 118 -1.85 12.80 -8.20
C ARG A 118 -1.94 12.49 -6.70
N VAL A 119 -1.91 11.21 -6.32
CA VAL A 119 -2.04 10.80 -4.91
C VAL A 119 -0.80 11.19 -4.11
N ALA A 120 0.40 11.06 -4.67
CA ALA A 120 1.63 11.48 -4.01
C ALA A 120 1.60 12.96 -3.62
N LYS A 121 1.06 13.82 -4.48
CA LYS A 121 0.84 15.24 -4.17
C LYS A 121 -0.23 15.44 -3.11
N GLN A 122 -1.40 14.82 -3.29
CA GLN A 122 -2.53 14.98 -2.35
C GLN A 122 -2.22 14.53 -0.92
N VAL A 123 -1.41 13.49 -0.75
CA VAL A 123 -1.11 12.90 0.56
C VAL A 123 0.11 13.55 1.23
N PHE A 124 1.10 14.01 0.47
CA PHE A 124 2.41 14.43 1.01
C PHE A 124 2.79 15.89 0.74
N ASP A 125 1.95 16.71 0.10
CA ASP A 125 2.18 18.16 -0.09
C ASP A 125 1.26 19.04 0.77
N LEU A 126 0.71 18.51 1.88
CA LEU A 126 -0.05 19.29 2.85
C LEU A 126 0.83 20.28 3.64
#